data_AF-F2I0L7-F1
#
_entry.id   AF-F2I0L7-F1
#
_cell.length_a   1.000
_cell.length_b   1.000
_cell.length_c   1.000
_cell.angle_alpha   90.00
_cell.angle_beta   90.00
_cell.angle_gamma   90.00
#
_symmetry.space_group_name_H-M   'P 1'
#
loop_
_entity.id
_entity.type
_entity.pdbx_description
1 polymer ?
#
loop_
_entity_poly.entity_id
_entity_poly.type
_entity_poly.pdbx_seq_one_letter_code
_entity_poly.pdbx_strand_id
1 'polypeptide(L)'
;MKFVKIPSFNFDKMQARPLKYIIIHYTGMKSQKVAIKRLQSKVAKVSTHYLISKRGVTYQMVRDQHVAWHAGKSKWGNDKNLNLNSIGIELVNKGDEKFPFLQIKSLCMLIKYLKNKHKIHKKYVLGHSHIAPGRKADPGIHFPWKKLANQKLSNNH
;
A
#
# COMPACT_ATOMS: atom_id res chain seq x y z
N MET A 1 -0.24 -0.89 -17.25
CA MET A 1 0.46 0.09 -16.40
C MET A 1 1.93 -0.32 -16.33
N LYS A 2 2.88 0.61 -16.48
CA LYS A 2 4.32 0.33 -16.43
C LYS A 2 4.84 0.47 -15.00
N PHE A 3 5.67 -0.46 -14.56
CA PHE A 3 6.31 -0.44 -13.24
C PHE A 3 7.82 -0.44 -13.35
N VAL A 4 8.50 0.29 -12.46
CA VAL A 4 9.95 0.14 -12.25
C VAL A 4 10.18 -0.95 -11.22
N LYS A 5 10.99 -1.96 -11.53
CA LYS A 5 11.25 -3.07 -10.60
C LYS A 5 12.41 -2.71 -9.66
N ILE A 6 12.16 -2.75 -8.36
CA ILE A 6 13.18 -2.62 -7.30
C ILE A 6 12.90 -3.68 -6.22
N PRO A 7 13.33 -4.93 -6.45
CA PRO A 7 12.87 -6.06 -5.65
C PRO A 7 13.24 -5.91 -4.17
N SER A 8 12.33 -6.33 -3.30
CA SER A 8 12.64 -6.64 -1.90
C SER A 8 12.70 -8.15 -1.74
N PHE A 9 13.60 -8.63 -0.89
CA PHE A 9 13.70 -10.05 -0.52
C PHE A 9 12.87 -10.40 0.73
N ASN A 10 12.21 -9.41 1.33
CA ASN A 10 11.38 -9.56 2.52
C ASN A 10 9.95 -9.94 2.10
N PHE A 11 9.73 -11.21 1.74
CA PHE A 11 8.39 -11.70 1.43
C PHE A 11 8.32 -13.21 1.64
N ASP A 12 7.10 -13.71 1.87
CA ASP A 12 6.85 -15.15 1.84
C ASP A 12 6.36 -15.57 0.45
N LYS A 13 6.93 -16.66 -0.06
CA LYS A 13 6.46 -17.27 -1.31
C LYS A 13 5.10 -17.90 -1.08
N MET A 14 4.22 -17.74 -2.05
CA MET A 14 2.89 -18.32 -2.06
C MET A 14 2.51 -18.56 -3.52
N GLN A 15 1.87 -19.69 -3.81
CA GLN A 15 1.51 -20.05 -5.19
C GLN A 15 0.23 -19.35 -5.64
N ALA A 16 -0.77 -19.27 -4.76
CA ALA A 16 -2.02 -18.55 -5.00
C ALA A 16 -2.43 -17.79 -3.73
N ARG A 17 -2.83 -16.52 -3.89
CA ARG A 17 -3.29 -15.66 -2.79
C ARG A 17 -4.74 -15.25 -2.98
N PRO A 18 -5.61 -15.41 -1.97
CA PRO A 18 -6.98 -14.90 -2.02
C PRO A 18 -6.96 -13.38 -1.80
N LEU A 19 -6.47 -12.62 -2.79
CA LEU A 19 -6.36 -11.17 -2.71
C LEU A 19 -7.74 -10.54 -2.58
N LYS A 20 -7.98 -9.90 -1.44
CA LYS A 20 -9.26 -9.28 -1.09
C LYS A 20 -9.12 -7.79 -0.80
N TYR A 21 -7.93 -7.34 -0.37
CA TYR A 21 -7.71 -5.99 0.15
C TYR A 21 -6.60 -5.25 -0.58
N ILE A 22 -6.71 -3.92 -0.61
CA ILE A 22 -5.60 -3.01 -0.89
C ILE A 22 -5.42 -2.14 0.36
N ILE A 23 -4.21 -2.15 0.92
CA ILE A 23 -3.89 -1.36 2.12
C ILE A 23 -2.93 -0.24 1.72
N ILE A 24 -3.34 0.99 1.97
CA ILE A 24 -2.60 2.22 1.66
C ILE A 24 -1.85 2.66 2.91
N HIS A 25 -0.57 2.96 2.71
CA HIS A 25 0.38 3.39 3.75
C HIS A 25 1.04 4.70 3.33
N TYR A 26 1.68 5.37 4.29
CA TYR A 26 2.80 6.24 4.00
C TYR A 26 4.07 5.66 4.61
N THR A 27 5.22 6.04 4.06
CA THR A 27 6.50 5.50 4.53
C THR A 27 6.93 6.06 5.90
N GLY A 28 6.59 7.32 6.20
CA GLY A 28 6.99 8.00 7.43
C GLY A 28 8.49 8.30 7.45
N MET A 29 9.11 8.39 6.27
CA MET A 29 10.56 8.48 6.11
C MET A 29 10.93 9.82 5.48
N LYS A 30 12.11 10.34 5.85
CA LYS A 30 12.60 11.64 5.38
C LYS A 30 12.79 11.70 3.86
N SER A 31 13.04 10.57 3.19
CA SER A 31 13.26 10.52 1.74
C SER A 31 12.89 9.16 1.12
N GLN A 32 12.69 9.16 -0.20
CA GLN A 32 12.49 7.93 -0.99
C GLN A 32 13.65 6.94 -0.82
N LYS A 33 14.90 7.42 -0.82
CA LYS A 33 16.09 6.58 -0.66
C LYS A 33 16.07 5.82 0.67
N VAL A 34 15.70 6.51 1.76
CA VAL A 34 15.57 5.90 3.09
C VAL A 34 14.42 4.89 3.13
N ALA A 35 13.27 5.22 2.53
CA ALA A 35 12.14 4.30 2.44
C ALA A 35 12.51 3.00 1.70
N ILE A 36 13.14 3.10 0.53
CA ILE A 36 13.60 1.93 -0.24
C ILE A 36 14.58 1.09 0.58
N LYS A 37 15.58 1.71 1.20
CA LYS A 37 16.56 1.00 2.05
C LYS A 37 15.87 0.25 3.20
N ARG A 38 14.87 0.85 3.85
CA ARG A 38 14.09 0.21 4.92
C ARG A 38 13.29 -0.99 4.38
N LEU A 39 12.58 -0.82 3.27
CA LEU A 39 11.72 -1.84 2.67
C LEU A 39 12.50 -3.02 2.04
N GLN A 40 13.81 -2.87 1.82
CA GLN A 40 14.71 -3.93 1.34
C GLN A 40 15.60 -4.52 2.45
N SER A 41 15.62 -3.91 3.64
CA SER A 41 16.52 -4.32 4.72
C SER A 41 16.07 -5.64 5.33
N LYS A 42 16.96 -6.65 5.32
CA LYS A 42 16.73 -7.94 5.99
C LYS A 42 16.51 -7.80 7.51
N VAL A 43 17.11 -6.77 8.13
CA VAL A 43 16.97 -6.48 9.56
C VAL A 43 15.61 -5.85 9.87
N ALA A 44 15.12 -4.98 8.97
CA ALA A 44 13.85 -4.28 9.18
C ALA A 44 12.64 -5.21 9.14
N LYS A 45 12.73 -6.34 8.42
CA LYS A 45 11.66 -7.34 8.25
C LYS A 45 10.31 -6.71 7.87
N VAL A 46 10.35 -5.73 6.98
CA VAL A 46 9.17 -5.09 6.37
C VAL A 46 9.35 -4.96 4.87
N SER A 47 8.26 -4.92 4.13
CA SER A 47 8.23 -4.67 2.69
C SER A 47 6.85 -4.21 2.25
N THR A 48 6.69 -3.94 0.96
CA THR A 48 5.42 -3.61 0.34
C THR A 48 5.38 -4.19 -1.06
N HIS A 49 4.20 -4.28 -1.68
CA HIS A 49 4.14 -4.72 -3.07
C HIS A 49 4.53 -3.57 -4.00
N TYR A 50 4.01 -2.37 -3.69
CA TYR A 50 4.23 -1.17 -4.48
C TYR A 50 4.68 0.01 -3.63
N LEU A 51 5.59 0.82 -4.17
CA LEU A 51 6.00 2.11 -3.63
C LEU A 51 5.74 3.19 -4.68
N ILE A 52 5.14 4.31 -4.31
CA ILE A 52 4.90 5.44 -5.21
C ILE A 52 5.69 6.66 -4.73
N SER A 53 6.58 7.16 -5.58
CA SER A 53 7.34 8.38 -5.28
C SER A 53 6.46 9.63 -5.28
N LYS A 54 6.98 10.72 -4.70
CA LYS A 54 6.35 12.04 -4.79
C LYS A 54 6.17 12.53 -6.24
N ARG A 55 6.99 12.05 -7.18
CA ARG A 55 6.89 12.34 -8.63
C ARG A 55 5.91 11.41 -9.37
N GLY A 56 5.24 10.49 -8.67
CA GLY A 56 4.27 9.56 -9.27
C GLY A 56 4.88 8.32 -9.93
N VAL A 57 6.20 8.09 -9.79
CA VAL A 57 6.82 6.85 -10.29
C VAL A 57 6.35 5.69 -9.42
N THR A 58 5.78 4.66 -10.04
CA THR A 58 5.33 3.45 -9.36
C THR A 58 6.37 2.36 -9.47
N TYR A 59 6.85 1.92 -8.33
CA TYR A 59 7.84 0.86 -8.18
C TYR A 59 7.15 -0.42 -7.71
N GLN A 60 7.52 -1.57 -8.29
CA GLN A 60 7.11 -2.89 -7.79
C GLN A 60 8.28 -3.52 -7.03
N MET A 61 8.05 -3.85 -5.76
CA MET A 61 9.06 -4.43 -4.86
C MET A 61 8.80 -5.91 -4.58
N VAL A 62 7.53 -6.30 -4.40
CA VAL A 62 7.09 -7.68 -4.21
C VAL A 62 5.99 -7.97 -5.23
N ARG A 63 6.03 -9.14 -5.87
CA ARG A 63 5.00 -9.58 -6.82
C ARG A 63 3.68 -9.82 -6.10
N ASP A 64 2.56 -9.52 -6.74
CA ASP A 64 1.20 -9.67 -6.17
C ASP A 64 0.94 -11.06 -5.57
N GLN A 65 1.51 -12.11 -6.20
CA GLN A 65 1.36 -13.52 -5.78
C GLN A 65 2.09 -13.86 -4.48
N HIS A 66 3.05 -13.05 -4.04
CA HIS A 66 3.83 -13.26 -2.82
C HIS A 66 3.34 -12.36 -1.69
N VAL A 67 3.62 -12.74 -0.45
CA VAL A 67 3.16 -12.01 0.74
C VAL A 67 4.21 -10.97 1.13
N ALA A 68 3.96 -9.70 0.85
CA ALA A 68 4.76 -8.61 1.42
C ALA A 68 4.42 -8.38 2.90
N TRP A 69 5.39 -7.91 3.69
CA TRP A 69 5.28 -7.71 5.13
C TRP A 69 4.97 -6.23 5.45
N HIS A 70 3.73 -5.80 5.24
CA HIS A 70 3.33 -4.39 5.37
C HIS A 70 2.28 -4.15 6.47
N ALA A 71 1.30 -5.04 6.63
CA ALA A 71 0.16 -4.85 7.51
C ALA A 71 0.49 -5.14 8.98
N GLY A 72 1.34 -6.14 9.26
CA GLY A 72 1.64 -6.61 10.62
C GLY A 72 0.38 -7.09 11.36
N LYS A 73 0.34 -6.96 12.70
CA LYS A 73 -0.86 -7.23 13.50
C LYS A 73 -2.00 -6.33 13.03
N SER A 74 -3.00 -6.92 12.40
CA SER A 74 -4.07 -6.23 11.68
C SER A 74 -5.35 -7.07 11.66
N LYS A 75 -6.51 -6.40 11.60
CA LYS A 75 -7.83 -7.01 11.52
C LYS A 75 -8.81 -6.13 10.73
N TRP A 76 -9.67 -6.74 9.92
CA TRP A 76 -10.84 -6.07 9.33
C TRP A 76 -12.02 -7.04 9.23
N GLY A 77 -13.13 -6.72 9.90
CA GLY A 77 -14.21 -7.70 10.11
C GLY A 77 -13.67 -8.96 10.80
N ASN A 78 -13.91 -10.13 10.21
CA ASN A 78 -13.42 -11.40 10.73
C ASN A 78 -11.99 -11.77 10.28
N ASP A 79 -11.44 -11.06 9.28
CA ASP A 79 -10.12 -11.36 8.74
C ASP A 79 -9.03 -10.79 9.65
N LYS A 80 -8.02 -11.60 9.97
CA LYS A 80 -6.82 -11.22 10.73
C LYS A 80 -5.57 -11.45 9.89
N ASN A 81 -4.45 -10.82 10.26
CA ASN A 81 -3.17 -10.93 9.56
C ASN A 81 -3.30 -10.61 8.05
N LEU A 82 -3.67 -9.36 7.76
CA LEU A 82 -4.03 -8.95 6.41
C LEU A 82 -2.87 -8.98 5.40
N ASN A 83 -1.63 -9.23 5.85
CA ASN A 83 -0.53 -9.54 4.93
C ASN A 83 -0.92 -10.69 3.97
N LEU A 84 -1.64 -11.71 4.44
CA LEU A 84 -1.94 -12.91 3.64
C LEU A 84 -2.85 -12.63 2.44
N ASN A 85 -3.77 -11.67 2.57
CA ASN A 85 -4.85 -11.43 1.60
C ASN A 85 -4.91 -9.99 1.07
N SER A 86 -3.82 -9.22 1.21
CA SER A 86 -3.79 -7.84 0.75
C SER A 86 -2.56 -7.45 -0.09
N ILE A 87 -2.76 -6.43 -0.92
CA ILE A 87 -1.69 -5.69 -1.59
C ILE A 87 -1.40 -4.41 -0.81
N GLY A 88 -0.22 -4.32 -0.21
CA GLY A 88 0.33 -3.08 0.34
C GLY A 88 0.81 -2.11 -0.75
N ILE A 89 0.44 -0.83 -0.60
CA ILE A 89 0.93 0.28 -1.41
C ILE A 89 1.47 1.36 -0.46
N GLU A 90 2.76 1.65 -0.56
CA GLU A 90 3.45 2.69 0.18
C GLU A 90 3.53 3.99 -0.61
N LEU A 91 3.24 5.10 0.03
CA LEU A 91 3.43 6.44 -0.54
C LEU A 91 4.62 7.10 0.15
N VAL A 92 5.63 7.51 -0.63
CA VAL A 92 6.74 8.30 -0.09
C VAL A 92 6.21 9.62 0.45
N ASN A 93 6.09 9.72 1.76
CA ASN A 93 5.54 10.85 2.51
C ASN A 93 6.02 10.75 3.98
N LYS A 94 6.26 11.89 4.63
CA LYS A 94 6.73 11.98 6.02
C LYS A 94 5.61 11.77 7.06
N GLY A 95 4.35 11.93 6.67
CA GLY A 95 3.16 11.73 7.51
C GLY A 95 2.47 13.02 7.95
N ASP A 96 3.19 14.14 7.91
CA ASP A 96 2.78 15.49 8.31
C ASP A 96 2.63 16.45 7.12
N GLU A 97 2.49 15.91 5.90
CA GLU A 97 2.45 16.70 4.67
C GLU A 97 1.38 16.21 3.68
N LYS A 98 0.89 17.13 2.86
CA LYS A 98 -0.03 16.80 1.76
C LYS A 98 0.66 15.92 0.72
N PHE A 99 -0.12 15.04 0.09
CA PHE A 99 0.36 14.18 -0.99
C PHE A 99 0.38 14.94 -2.33
N PRO A 100 1.50 14.94 -3.08
CA PRO A 100 1.56 15.58 -4.40
C PRO A 100 0.54 15.01 -5.39
N PHE A 101 0.09 15.86 -6.31
CA PHE A 101 -0.91 15.49 -7.31
C PHE A 101 -0.48 14.26 -8.14
N LEU A 102 0.75 14.23 -8.64
CA LEU A 102 1.27 13.12 -9.45
C LEU A 102 1.31 11.80 -8.67
N GLN A 103 1.62 11.84 -7.37
CA GLN A 103 1.62 10.66 -6.50
C GLN A 103 0.20 10.10 -6.35
N ILE A 104 -0.79 10.95 -6.08
CA ILE A 104 -2.19 10.53 -5.96
C ILE A 104 -2.76 10.07 -7.30
N LYS A 105 -2.40 10.72 -8.41
CA LYS A 105 -2.80 10.29 -9.76
C LYS A 105 -2.30 8.87 -10.04
N SER A 106 -1.04 8.58 -9.75
CA SER A 106 -0.47 7.23 -9.90
C SER A 106 -1.10 6.21 -8.97
N LEU A 107 -1.41 6.59 -7.73
CA LEU A 107 -2.14 5.74 -6.81
C LEU A 107 -3.53 5.35 -7.35
N CYS A 108 -4.29 6.32 -7.86
CA CYS A 108 -5.61 6.04 -8.45
C CYS A 108 -5.51 5.08 -9.64
N MET A 109 -4.53 5.29 -10.53
CA MET A 109 -4.26 4.38 -11.66
C MET A 109 -3.90 2.97 -11.18
N LEU A 110 -3.04 2.86 -10.16
CA LEU A 110 -2.63 1.58 -9.59
C LEU A 110 -3.80 0.84 -8.93
N ILE A 111 -4.59 1.53 -8.11
CA ILE A 111 -5.77 0.95 -7.46
C ILE A 111 -6.77 0.46 -8.51
N LYS A 112 -7.05 1.25 -9.54
CA LYS A 112 -7.94 0.84 -10.64
C LYS A 112 -7.42 -0.42 -11.33
N TYR A 113 -6.12 -0.46 -11.65
CA TYR A 113 -5.48 -1.63 -12.25
C TYR A 113 -5.60 -2.88 -11.36
N LEU A 114 -5.23 -2.78 -10.08
CA LEU A 114 -5.25 -3.91 -9.14
C LEU A 114 -6.67 -4.42 -8.86
N LYS A 115 -7.63 -3.52 -8.70
CA LYS A 115 -9.04 -3.89 -8.55
C LYS A 115 -9.57 -4.67 -9.74
N ASN A 116 -9.26 -4.23 -10.95
CA ASN A 116 -9.72 -4.91 -12.16
C ASN A 116 -9.05 -6.28 -12.33
N LYS A 117 -7.75 -6.36 -12.06
CA LYS A 117 -6.95 -7.58 -12.16
C LYS A 117 -7.38 -8.65 -11.15
N HIS A 118 -7.58 -8.25 -9.90
CA HIS A 118 -7.82 -9.16 -8.77
C HIS A 118 -9.28 -9.16 -8.29
N LYS A 119 -10.17 -8.49 -9.00
CA LYS A 119 -11.61 -8.33 -8.67
C LYS A 119 -11.85 -7.79 -7.26
N ILE A 120 -10.97 -6.90 -6.78
CA ILE A 120 -11.07 -6.32 -5.43
C ILE A 120 -12.18 -5.26 -5.39
N HIS A 121 -13.13 -5.43 -4.47
CA HIS A 121 -14.22 -4.46 -4.27
C HIS A 121 -13.71 -3.18 -3.59
N LYS A 122 -14.28 -2.02 -3.96
CA LYS A 122 -13.85 -0.69 -3.43
C LYS A 122 -13.88 -0.58 -1.90
N LYS A 123 -14.80 -1.30 -1.25
CA LYS A 123 -14.95 -1.32 0.22
C LYS A 123 -13.75 -1.94 0.95
N TYR A 124 -12.89 -2.65 0.23
CA TYR A 124 -11.67 -3.28 0.76
C TYR A 124 -10.39 -2.51 0.40
N VAL A 125 -10.54 -1.26 -0.08
CA VAL A 125 -9.45 -0.30 -0.17
C VAL A 125 -9.42 0.52 1.11
N LEU A 126 -8.43 0.24 1.96
CA LEU A 126 -8.35 0.71 3.35
C LEU A 126 -7.00 1.36 3.63
N GLY A 127 -6.94 2.20 4.67
CA GLY A 127 -5.68 2.69 5.24
C GLY A 127 -5.12 1.70 6.26
N HIS A 128 -3.83 1.83 6.60
CA HIS A 128 -3.24 1.03 7.68
C HIS A 128 -3.92 1.30 9.02
N SER A 129 -4.32 2.54 9.27
CA SER A 129 -5.07 2.98 10.45
C SER A 129 -6.42 2.28 10.61
N HIS A 130 -7.11 1.97 9.50
CA HIS A 130 -8.39 1.26 9.54
C HIS A 130 -8.24 -0.18 10.03
N ILE A 131 -7.11 -0.82 9.72
CA ILE A 131 -6.89 -2.25 10.01
C ILE A 131 -6.06 -2.47 11.28
N ALA A 132 -5.48 -1.41 11.85
CA ALA A 132 -4.64 -1.44 13.04
C ALA A 132 -4.86 -0.18 13.92
N PRO A 133 -6.10 0.09 14.35
CA PRO A 133 -6.42 1.25 15.17
C PRO A 133 -5.60 1.26 16.48
N GLY A 134 -5.17 2.45 16.91
CA GLY A 134 -4.31 2.63 18.09
C GLY A 134 -2.82 2.28 17.87
N ARG A 135 -2.47 1.53 16.82
CA ARG A 135 -1.07 1.18 16.49
C ARG A 135 -0.52 1.98 15.31
N LYS A 136 -1.35 2.26 14.29
CA LYS A 136 -0.94 2.91 13.05
C LYS A 136 -1.87 4.06 12.72
N ALA A 137 -1.29 5.17 12.24
CA ALA A 137 -2.01 6.38 11.87
C ALA A 137 -2.04 6.62 10.36
N ASP A 138 -1.21 5.92 9.59
CA ASP A 138 -1.12 6.07 8.14
C ASP A 138 -2.33 5.49 7.40
N PRO A 139 -2.75 6.09 6.26
CA PRO A 139 -2.10 7.16 5.51
C PRO A 139 -2.35 8.59 6.06
N GLY A 140 -2.99 8.72 7.22
CA GLY A 140 -3.08 9.97 7.97
C GLY A 140 -4.15 10.95 7.47
N ILE A 141 -4.34 12.02 8.25
CA ILE A 141 -5.40 13.03 8.03
C ILE A 141 -5.26 13.78 6.69
N HIS A 142 -4.04 13.84 6.14
CA HIS A 142 -3.76 14.52 4.88
C HIS A 142 -4.06 13.67 3.65
N PHE A 143 -4.39 12.38 3.83
CA PHE A 143 -4.69 11.49 2.72
C PHE A 143 -6.05 11.82 2.08
N PRO A 144 -6.12 12.05 0.75
CA PRO A 144 -7.32 12.59 0.12
C PRO A 144 -8.35 11.49 -0.22
N TRP A 145 -8.95 10.84 0.78
CA TRP A 145 -9.95 9.77 0.59
C TRP A 145 -11.08 10.16 -0.35
N LYS A 146 -11.59 11.40 -0.25
CA LYS A 146 -12.63 11.95 -1.14
C LYS A 146 -12.27 11.83 -2.63
N LYS A 147 -11.00 12.02 -3.00
CA LYS A 147 -10.56 11.88 -4.41
C LYS A 147 -10.67 10.45 -4.93
N LEU A 148 -10.43 9.45 -4.08
CA LEU A 148 -10.58 8.04 -4.43
C LEU A 148 -12.06 7.65 -4.46
N ALA A 149 -12.85 8.13 -3.49
CA ALA A 149 -14.29 7.88 -3.41
C ALA A 149 -15.04 8.43 -4.64
N ASN A 150 -14.73 9.66 -5.08
CA ASN A 150 -15.32 10.27 -6.28
C ASN A 150 -15.04 9.46 -7.56
N GLN A 151 -13.92 8.72 -7.59
CA GLN A 151 -13.55 7.83 -8.70
C GLN A 151 -14.04 6.39 -8.49
N LYS A 152 -14.89 6.14 -7.49
CA LYS A 152 -15.39 4.81 -7.09
C LYS A 152 -14.26 3.82 -6.77
N LEU A 153 -13.09 4.31 -6.35
CA LEU A 153 -11.91 3.50 -6.04
C LEU A 153 -11.96 2.96 -4.62
N SER A 154 -12.39 3.77 -3.65
CA SER A 154 -12.63 3.41 -2.25
C SER A 154 -14.06 3.79 -1.82
N ASN A 155 -14.43 3.43 -0.59
CA ASN A 155 -15.52 4.13 0.09
C ASN A 155 -15.08 5.55 0.48
N ASN A 156 -16.05 6.39 0.85
CA ASN A 156 -15.79 7.60 1.59
C ASN A 156 -15.52 7.19 3.04
N HIS A 157 -14.36 7.57 3.57
CA HIS A 157 -13.92 7.29 4.94
C HIS A 157 -13.88 8.60 5.72
#